data_AF-A0A9X4FIE1-F1
#
_entry.id   AF-A0A9X4FIE1-F1
#
_cell.length_a   1.000
_cell.length_b   1.000
_cell.length_c   1.000
_cell.angle_alpha   90.00
_cell.angle_beta   90.00
_cell.angle_gamma   90.00
#
_symmetry.space_group_name_H-M   'P 1'
#
loop_
_entity.id
_entity.type
_entity.pdbx_description
1 polymer ?
#
loop_
_entity_poly.entity_id
_entity_poly.type
_entity_poly.pdbx_seq_one_letter_code
_entity_poly.pdbx_strand_id
1 'polypeptide(L)'
;MFEPLIDAQLHPEQLKQNIIQFMHKIQDLTEILHIDLSSNKADHIALRINDPDLAILAHKAWLNEGREISNAEINGRPIIVLEFSSPLQVLGWSIECLELPYPAPGKIYPQQTWEHIEFVVQSNAQTAQEYLHDIQSRYPYLQEQWNKLESKGVKVKLSSPKGEGERLNNPTVAFKWQGVCIKLHPHSLKDIVASEQA
;
A
#
# COMPACT_ATOMS: atom_id res chain seq x y z
N MET A 1 19.90 19.72 -3.98
CA MET A 1 18.57 19.93 -4.61
C MET A 1 17.43 19.26 -3.84
N PHE A 2 17.70 18.36 -2.88
CA PHE A 2 16.66 17.70 -2.07
C PHE A 2 16.56 18.21 -0.61
N GLU A 3 17.18 19.35 -0.28
CA GLU A 3 17.11 19.97 1.07
C GLU A 3 15.68 20.00 1.64
N PRO A 4 14.65 20.44 0.88
CA PRO A 4 13.29 20.49 1.41
C PRO A 4 12.72 19.12 1.80
N LEU A 5 13.15 18.04 1.12
CA LEU A 5 12.76 16.67 1.52
C LEU A 5 13.47 16.25 2.81
N ILE A 6 14.74 16.62 2.96
CA ILE A 6 15.54 16.27 4.15
C ILE A 6 14.93 16.95 5.37
N ASP A 7 14.62 18.24 5.26
CA ASP A 7 13.97 19.04 6.31
C ASP A 7 12.60 18.47 6.69
N ALA A 8 11.83 18.02 5.70
CA ALA A 8 10.54 17.38 5.89
C ALA A 8 10.63 15.91 6.34
N GLN A 9 11.83 15.32 6.44
CA GLN A 9 12.07 13.90 6.71
C GLN A 9 11.44 12.93 5.69
N LEU A 10 11.33 13.38 4.44
CA LEU A 10 10.73 12.67 3.30
C LEU A 10 11.77 12.21 2.27
N HIS A 11 13.06 12.40 2.53
CA HIS A 11 14.10 11.87 1.64
C HIS A 11 14.08 10.33 1.66
N PRO A 12 14.31 9.63 0.52
CA PRO A 12 14.29 8.17 0.47
C PRO A 12 15.14 7.48 1.53
N GLU A 13 16.32 8.01 1.86
CA GLU A 13 17.16 7.46 2.92
C GLU A 13 16.51 7.52 4.31
N GLN A 14 15.88 8.65 4.66
CA GLN A 14 15.18 8.82 5.95
C GLN A 14 13.94 7.92 6.04
N LEU A 15 13.20 7.80 4.94
CA LEU A 15 12.06 6.89 4.82
C LEU A 15 12.50 5.41 4.89
N LYS A 16 13.62 5.04 4.27
CA LYS A 16 14.18 3.69 4.42
C LYS A 16 14.62 3.41 5.87
N GLN A 17 15.14 4.41 6.60
CA GLN A 17 15.51 4.25 8.01
C GLN A 17 14.30 4.07 8.94
N ASN A 18 13.17 4.73 8.64
CA ASN A 18 11.97 4.64 9.48
C ASN A 18 11.05 3.45 9.13
N ILE A 19 11.33 2.70 8.05
CA ILE A 19 10.48 1.61 7.57
C ILE A 19 10.27 0.51 8.62
N ILE A 20 11.27 0.21 9.44
CA ILE A 20 11.17 -0.84 10.47
C ILE A 20 10.11 -0.51 11.52
N GLN A 21 10.00 0.77 11.90
CA GLN A 21 8.98 1.21 12.86
C GLN A 21 7.57 1.13 12.26
N PHE A 22 7.44 1.46 10.97
CA PHE A 22 6.18 1.27 10.25
C PHE A 22 5.80 -0.21 10.19
N MET A 23 6.75 -1.08 9.83
CA MET A 23 6.50 -2.52 9.70
C MET A 23 6.21 -3.23 11.03
N HIS A 24 6.72 -2.75 12.16
CA HIS A 24 6.27 -3.24 13.47
C HIS A 24 4.81 -2.91 13.74
N LYS A 25 4.33 -1.71 13.38
CA LYS A 25 2.88 -1.39 13.49
C LYS A 25 2.03 -2.24 12.55
N ILE A 26 2.58 -2.63 11.40
CA ILE A 26 1.95 -3.60 10.50
C ILE A 26 1.86 -4.97 11.18
N GLN A 27 2.92 -5.44 11.85
CA GLN A 27 2.88 -6.69 12.62
C GLN A 27 1.85 -6.62 13.75
N ASP A 28 1.80 -5.54 14.53
CA ASP A 28 0.77 -5.33 15.56
C ASP A 28 -0.65 -5.47 14.98
N LEU A 29 -0.89 -4.90 13.79
CA LEU A 29 -2.17 -5.03 13.12
C LEU A 29 -2.44 -6.47 12.65
N THR A 30 -1.43 -7.20 12.14
CA THR A 30 -1.61 -8.62 11.79
C THR A 30 -2.00 -9.48 13.00
N GLU A 31 -1.43 -9.20 14.18
CA GLU A 31 -1.78 -9.88 15.43
C GLU A 31 -3.23 -9.59 15.85
N ILE A 32 -3.66 -8.33 15.76
CA ILE A 32 -5.04 -7.91 16.07
C ILE A 32 -6.06 -8.60 15.15
N LEU A 33 -5.70 -8.73 13.88
CA LEU A 33 -6.49 -9.37 12.83
C LEU A 33 -6.42 -10.90 12.89
N HIS A 34 -5.46 -11.47 13.62
CA HIS A 34 -5.15 -12.90 13.63
C HIS A 34 -4.89 -13.47 12.22
N ILE A 35 -4.10 -12.74 11.42
CA ILE A 35 -3.66 -13.18 10.09
C ILE A 35 -2.14 -13.40 10.09
N ASP A 36 -1.67 -14.49 9.47
CA ASP A 36 -0.25 -14.68 9.19
C ASP A 36 0.02 -14.33 7.72
N LEU A 37 0.90 -13.35 7.52
CA LEU A 37 1.33 -12.86 6.21
C LEU A 37 2.81 -13.12 5.94
N SER A 38 3.49 -13.89 6.78
CA SER A 38 4.94 -14.11 6.70
C SER A 38 5.38 -14.78 5.40
N SER A 39 4.52 -15.59 4.79
CA SER A 39 4.73 -16.24 3.49
C SER A 39 4.12 -15.49 2.30
N ASN A 40 3.34 -14.43 2.55
CA ASN A 40 2.71 -13.64 1.48
C ASN A 40 3.71 -12.66 0.87
N LYS A 41 3.57 -12.42 -0.44
CA LYS A 41 4.30 -11.35 -1.12
C LYS A 41 3.83 -10.00 -0.57
N ALA A 42 4.73 -9.27 0.07
CA ALA A 42 4.56 -7.85 0.34
C ALA A 42 4.74 -7.10 -0.98
N ASP A 43 3.63 -6.77 -1.63
CA ASP A 43 3.60 -6.35 -3.02
C ASP A 43 4.23 -4.97 -3.20
N HIS A 44 3.65 -3.99 -2.53
CA HIS A 44 4.10 -2.61 -2.58
C HIS A 44 3.81 -1.89 -1.26
N ILE A 45 4.61 -0.87 -0.99
CA ILE A 45 4.44 0.05 0.13
C ILE A 45 4.07 1.43 -0.40
N ALA A 46 3.24 2.16 0.33
CA ALA A 46 2.70 3.42 -0.14
C ALA A 46 3.00 4.60 0.80
N LEU A 47 3.36 5.73 0.19
CA LEU A 47 3.58 6.99 0.87
C LEU A 47 2.34 7.89 0.83
N ARG A 48 2.24 8.78 1.81
CA ARG A 48 1.39 9.97 1.71
C ARG A 48 2.24 11.21 1.91
N ILE A 49 2.15 12.13 0.95
CA ILE A 49 2.69 13.47 1.04
C ILE A 49 1.51 14.41 0.78
N ASN A 50 1.39 15.45 1.60
CA ASN A 50 0.33 16.46 1.55
C ASN A 50 0.72 17.65 0.68
N ASP A 51 2.01 17.99 0.63
CA ASP A 51 2.53 19.12 -0.15
C ASP A 51 2.84 18.69 -1.60
N PRO A 52 2.27 19.35 -2.62
CA PRO A 52 2.49 18.99 -4.02
C PRO A 52 3.95 19.12 -4.48
N ASP A 53 4.65 20.16 -4.02
CA ASP A 53 6.04 20.41 -4.42
C ASP A 53 6.95 19.36 -3.78
N LEU A 54 6.71 18.99 -2.52
CA LEU A 54 7.41 17.88 -1.87
C LEU A 54 7.10 16.54 -2.56
N ALA A 55 5.87 16.31 -3.03
CA ALA A 55 5.55 15.09 -3.77
C ALA A 55 6.32 14.98 -5.10
N ILE A 56 6.44 16.09 -5.83
CA ILE A 56 7.24 16.18 -7.06
C ILE A 56 8.73 15.93 -6.76
N LEU A 57 9.25 16.54 -5.70
CA LEU A 57 10.64 16.33 -5.28
C LEU A 57 10.88 14.88 -4.84
N ALA A 58 9.97 14.30 -4.06
CA ALA A 58 10.07 12.93 -3.59
C ALA A 58 10.06 11.95 -4.76
N HIS A 59 9.19 12.16 -5.74
CA HIS A 59 9.18 11.38 -6.98
C HIS A 59 10.57 11.42 -7.66
N LYS A 60 11.13 12.62 -7.89
CA LYS A 60 12.48 12.76 -8.47
C LYS A 60 13.57 12.08 -7.64
N ALA A 61 13.47 12.12 -6.31
CA ALA A 61 14.44 11.48 -5.43
C ALA A 61 14.34 9.94 -5.54
N TRP A 62 13.13 9.39 -5.56
CA TRP A 62 12.89 7.94 -5.69
C TRP A 62 13.27 7.37 -7.06
N LEU A 63 13.30 8.18 -8.13
CA LEU A 63 13.85 7.78 -9.43
C LEU A 63 15.36 7.48 -9.39
N ASN A 64 16.09 7.90 -8.35
CA ASN A 64 17.49 7.47 -8.15
C ASN A 64 17.60 6.08 -7.52
N GLU A 65 16.49 5.52 -7.03
CA GLU A 65 16.41 4.27 -6.26
C GLU A 65 15.57 3.20 -7.00
N GLY A 66 15.11 3.51 -8.22
CA GLY A 66 14.17 2.70 -8.95
C GLY A 66 13.81 3.30 -10.29
N ARG A 67 12.77 2.76 -10.91
CA ARG A 67 12.23 3.25 -12.19
C ARG A 67 10.72 3.39 -12.11
N GLU A 68 10.18 4.42 -12.73
CA GLU A 68 8.72 4.55 -12.88
C GLU A 68 8.23 3.43 -13.81
N ILE A 69 7.20 2.71 -13.36
CA ILE A 69 6.54 1.67 -14.15
C ILE A 69 5.09 2.04 -14.49
N SER A 70 4.49 2.97 -13.75
CA SER A 70 3.18 3.52 -14.05
C SER A 70 3.04 4.95 -13.51
N ASN A 71 2.25 5.75 -14.23
CA ASN A 71 1.84 7.10 -13.88
C ASN A 71 0.38 7.25 -14.33
N ALA A 72 -0.53 6.76 -13.49
CA ALA A 72 -1.95 6.72 -13.80
C ALA A 72 -2.66 7.96 -13.22
N GLU A 73 -3.47 8.63 -14.02
CA GLU A 73 -4.33 9.73 -13.57
C GLU A 73 -5.57 9.15 -12.87
N ILE A 74 -5.67 9.31 -11.54
CA ILE A 74 -6.76 8.74 -10.74
C ILE A 74 -7.41 9.83 -9.90
N ASN A 75 -8.66 10.16 -10.23
CA ASN A 75 -9.42 11.28 -9.63
C ASN A 75 -8.71 12.64 -9.79
N GLY A 76 -8.16 12.91 -10.99
CA GLY A 76 -7.55 14.21 -11.34
C GLY A 76 -6.20 14.49 -10.69
N ARG A 77 -5.47 13.43 -10.32
CA ARG A 77 -4.09 13.53 -9.83
C ARG A 77 -3.30 12.28 -10.26
N PRO A 78 -1.98 12.39 -10.45
CA PRO A 78 -1.16 11.24 -10.76
C PRO A 78 -0.97 10.34 -9.54
N ILE A 79 -0.99 9.04 -9.78
CA ILE A 79 -0.51 8.01 -8.87
C ILE A 79 0.69 7.35 -9.54
N ILE A 80 1.86 7.61 -8.97
CA ILE A 80 3.13 7.10 -9.47
C ILE A 80 3.39 5.74 -8.85
N VAL A 81 3.80 4.78 -9.67
CA VAL A 81 4.31 3.49 -9.22
C VAL A 81 5.76 3.36 -9.66
N LEU A 82 6.64 3.12 -8.69
CA LEU A 82 8.07 2.91 -8.93
C LEU A 82 8.44 1.48 -8.55
N GLU A 83 9.12 0.78 -9.45
CA GLU A 83 9.82 -0.47 -9.10
C GLU A 83 11.20 -0.11 -8.56
N PHE A 84 11.55 -0.62 -7.37
CA PHE A 84 12.87 -0.36 -6.79
C PHE A 84 13.97 -1.08 -7.59
N SER A 85 15.14 -0.44 -7.73
CA SER A 85 16.32 -1.09 -8.31
C SER A 85 16.82 -2.25 -7.43
N SER A 86 16.55 -2.18 -6.13
CA SER A 86 16.75 -3.27 -5.18
C SER A 86 15.57 -3.29 -4.21
N PRO A 87 14.86 -4.42 -4.05
CA PRO A 87 13.71 -4.50 -3.17
C PRO A 87 14.07 -4.12 -1.72
N LEU A 88 13.14 -3.44 -1.03
CA LEU A 88 13.32 -3.10 0.37
C LEU A 88 13.16 -4.36 1.23
N GLN A 89 14.22 -4.75 1.93
CA GLN A 89 14.23 -5.90 2.84
C GLN A 89 13.90 -5.44 4.26
N VAL A 90 12.81 -5.94 4.84
CA VAL A 90 12.38 -5.56 6.19
C VAL A 90 11.57 -6.69 6.85
N LEU A 91 11.99 -7.10 8.06
CA LEU A 91 11.31 -8.11 8.88
C LEU A 91 10.96 -9.42 8.15
N GLY A 92 11.81 -9.85 7.21
CA GLY A 92 11.62 -11.07 6.42
C GLY A 92 10.83 -10.87 5.12
N TRP A 93 10.23 -9.70 4.89
CA TRP A 93 9.59 -9.35 3.63
C TRP A 93 10.55 -8.63 2.68
N SER A 94 10.30 -8.84 1.39
CA SER A 94 10.95 -8.17 0.28
C SER A 94 9.88 -7.37 -0.48
N ILE A 95 9.94 -6.04 -0.41
CA ILE A 95 8.96 -5.14 -1.03
C ILE A 95 9.54 -4.61 -2.35
N GLU A 96 8.84 -4.85 -3.46
CA GLU A 96 9.37 -4.58 -4.81
C GLU A 96 8.99 -3.20 -5.34
N CYS A 97 7.89 -2.61 -4.87
CA CYS A 97 7.34 -1.39 -5.45
C CYS A 97 6.97 -0.34 -4.40
N LEU A 98 7.08 0.93 -4.81
CA LEU A 98 6.55 2.10 -4.13
C LEU A 98 5.31 2.60 -4.89
N GLU A 99 4.21 2.82 -4.17
CA GLU A 99 3.12 3.68 -4.62
C GLU A 99 3.31 5.09 -4.03
N LEU A 100 3.38 6.10 -4.90
CA LEU A 100 3.44 7.52 -4.54
C LEU A 100 2.26 8.28 -5.16
N PRO A 101 1.10 8.32 -4.49
CA PRO A 101 -0.02 9.12 -4.93
C PRO A 101 0.23 10.61 -4.63
N TYR A 102 0.17 11.47 -5.64
CA TYR A 102 0.29 12.92 -5.43
C TYR A 102 -0.87 13.44 -4.58
N PRO A 103 -0.74 14.54 -3.82
CA PRO A 103 -1.80 14.98 -2.90
C PRO A 103 -3.17 15.13 -3.57
N ALA A 104 -4.24 14.69 -2.90
CA ALA A 104 -5.59 14.89 -3.39
C ALA A 104 -6.14 16.23 -2.87
N PRO A 105 -6.81 17.05 -3.71
CA PRO A 105 -7.39 18.32 -3.28
C PRO A 105 -8.32 18.15 -2.07
N GLY A 106 -8.12 18.98 -1.03
CA GLY A 106 -8.94 18.98 0.18
C GLY A 106 -8.74 17.79 1.12
N LYS A 107 -7.80 16.86 0.82
CA LYS A 107 -7.49 15.73 1.69
C LYS A 107 -6.10 15.87 2.31
N ILE A 108 -6.06 15.97 3.64
CA ILE A 108 -4.83 16.04 4.41
C ILE A 108 -4.68 14.79 5.27
N TYR A 109 -3.51 14.16 5.19
CA TYR A 109 -3.13 13.05 6.05
C TYR A 109 -2.46 13.59 7.32
N PRO A 110 -2.75 13.04 8.51
CA PRO A 110 -2.15 13.50 9.77
C PRO A 110 -0.62 13.40 9.80
N GLN A 111 -0.05 12.48 9.01
CA GLN A 111 1.38 12.28 8.87
C GLN A 111 1.73 12.17 7.39
N GLN A 112 2.91 12.67 7.03
CA GLN A 112 3.50 12.50 5.70
C GLN A 112 4.65 11.49 5.82
N THR A 113 4.38 10.22 5.55
CA THR A 113 5.32 9.10 5.68
C THR A 113 4.70 7.85 5.03
N TRP A 114 5.25 6.66 5.31
CA TRP A 114 4.61 5.37 5.01
C TRP A 114 3.22 5.30 5.63
N GLU A 115 2.20 5.00 4.82
CA GLU A 115 0.81 4.95 5.29
C GLU A 115 0.21 3.55 5.25
N HIS A 116 0.53 2.78 4.20
CA HIS A 116 0.02 1.44 4.06
C HIS A 116 0.97 0.54 3.29
N ILE A 117 0.74 -0.76 3.45
CA ILE A 117 1.38 -1.82 2.68
C ILE A 117 0.30 -2.74 2.12
N GLU A 118 0.55 -3.25 0.94
CA GLU A 118 -0.35 -4.20 0.29
C GLU A 118 0.32 -5.56 0.13
N PHE A 119 -0.45 -6.63 0.35
CA PHE A 119 -0.01 -8.01 0.22
C PHE A 119 -0.84 -8.75 -0.83
N VAL A 120 -0.15 -9.57 -1.62
CA VAL A 120 -0.82 -10.48 -2.55
C VAL A 120 -1.35 -11.69 -1.79
N VAL A 121 -2.67 -11.87 -1.84
CA VAL A 121 -3.36 -13.07 -1.34
C VAL A 121 -4.22 -13.61 -2.48
N GLN A 122 -3.73 -14.66 -3.13
CA GLN A 122 -4.32 -15.22 -4.35
C GLN A 122 -5.79 -15.63 -4.16
N SER A 123 -6.63 -15.22 -5.11
CA SER A 123 -8.06 -15.54 -5.17
C SER A 123 -8.54 -15.38 -6.62
N ASN A 124 -9.62 -16.08 -6.97
CA ASN A 124 -10.31 -15.92 -8.26
C ASN A 124 -11.52 -14.98 -8.15
N ALA A 125 -11.78 -14.41 -6.97
CA ALA A 125 -12.89 -13.50 -6.72
C ALA A 125 -12.84 -12.30 -7.66
N GLN A 126 -14.01 -11.91 -8.18
CA GLN A 126 -14.15 -10.79 -9.10
C GLN A 126 -14.70 -9.55 -8.41
N THR A 127 -15.37 -9.72 -7.26
CA THR A 127 -15.91 -8.63 -6.45
C THR A 127 -15.23 -8.53 -5.08
N ALA A 128 -15.28 -7.34 -4.47
CA ALA A 128 -14.70 -7.14 -3.15
C ALA A 128 -15.40 -7.99 -2.06
N GLN A 129 -16.68 -8.30 -2.22
CA GLN A 129 -17.44 -9.14 -1.30
C GLN A 129 -17.04 -10.62 -1.41
N GLU A 130 -16.91 -11.14 -2.63
CA GLU A 130 -16.38 -12.49 -2.86
C GLU A 130 -14.96 -12.61 -2.32
N TYR A 131 -14.13 -11.59 -2.57
CA TYR A 131 -12.75 -11.59 -2.10
C TYR A 131 -12.68 -11.55 -0.57
N LEU A 132 -13.53 -10.76 0.09
CA LEU A 132 -13.64 -10.79 1.54
C LEU A 132 -14.02 -12.18 2.06
N HIS A 133 -14.95 -12.88 1.40
CA HIS A 133 -15.33 -14.23 1.77
C HIS A 133 -14.16 -15.22 1.67
N ASP A 134 -13.37 -15.12 0.60
CA ASP A 134 -12.15 -15.92 0.42
C ASP A 134 -11.11 -15.62 1.51
N ILE A 135 -10.90 -14.34 1.84
CA ILE A 135 -10.00 -13.92 2.93
C ILE A 135 -10.46 -14.50 4.27
N GLN A 136 -11.74 -14.39 4.61
CA GLN A 136 -12.29 -14.94 5.86
C GLN A 136 -12.16 -16.48 5.92
N SER A 137 -12.37 -17.16 4.80
CA SER A 137 -12.21 -18.61 4.70
C SER A 137 -10.75 -19.05 4.86
N ARG A 138 -9.81 -18.26 4.33
CA ARG A 138 -8.36 -18.52 4.45
C ARG A 138 -7.84 -18.24 5.86
N TYR A 139 -8.39 -17.24 6.54
CA TYR A 139 -7.99 -16.83 7.89
C TYR A 139 -9.16 -17.02 8.87
N PRO A 140 -9.42 -18.25 9.36
CA PRO A 140 -10.61 -18.54 10.17
C PRO A 140 -10.65 -17.75 11.48
N TYR A 141 -9.50 -17.46 12.11
CA TYR A 141 -9.46 -16.63 13.30
C TYR A 141 -9.86 -15.17 13.04
N LEU A 142 -9.55 -14.62 11.87
CA LEU A 142 -10.07 -13.32 11.44
C LEU A 142 -11.60 -13.34 11.37
N GLN A 143 -12.17 -14.41 10.79
CA GLN A 143 -13.63 -14.59 10.71
C GLN A 143 -14.27 -14.68 12.09
N GLU A 144 -13.69 -15.45 13.01
CA GLU A 144 -14.18 -15.58 14.39
C GLU A 144 -14.18 -14.24 15.15
N GLN A 145 -13.15 -13.40 14.93
CA GLN A 145 -13.02 -12.11 15.59
C GLN A 145 -13.66 -10.95 14.82
N TRP A 146 -14.29 -11.21 13.66
CA TRP A 146 -14.75 -10.18 12.72
C TRP A 146 -15.60 -9.10 13.38
N ASN A 147 -16.61 -9.50 14.14
CA ASN A 147 -17.55 -8.59 14.82
C ASN A 147 -16.92 -7.80 15.98
N LYS A 148 -15.66 -8.09 16.35
CA LYS A 148 -14.90 -7.38 17.39
C LYS A 148 -13.83 -6.46 16.81
N LEU A 149 -13.62 -6.45 15.50
CA LEU A 149 -12.59 -5.61 14.88
C LEU A 149 -12.83 -4.13 15.15
N GLU A 150 -14.08 -3.68 15.02
CA GLU A 150 -14.44 -2.27 15.26
C GLU A 150 -14.21 -1.87 16.73
N SER A 151 -14.54 -2.74 17.69
CA SER A 151 -14.29 -2.45 19.12
C SER A 151 -12.79 -2.46 19.47
N LYS A 152 -11.96 -3.14 18.68
CA LYS A 152 -10.49 -3.02 18.72
C LYS A 152 -9.94 -1.81 17.94
N GLY A 153 -10.81 -0.99 17.35
CA GLY A 153 -10.45 0.21 16.60
C GLY A 153 -10.02 -0.04 15.15
N VAL A 154 -10.24 -1.24 14.63
CA VAL A 154 -9.95 -1.60 13.23
C VAL A 154 -11.12 -1.22 12.35
N LYS A 155 -10.86 -0.41 11.32
CA LYS A 155 -11.85 -0.08 10.27
C LYS A 155 -11.57 -0.92 9.04
N VAL A 156 -12.59 -1.63 8.57
CA VAL A 156 -12.52 -2.41 7.34
C VAL A 156 -13.16 -1.64 6.19
N LYS A 157 -12.48 -1.60 5.03
CA LYS A 157 -13.04 -1.04 3.80
C LYS A 157 -12.85 -2.03 2.65
N LEU A 158 -13.92 -2.23 1.90
CA LEU A 158 -13.89 -2.97 0.63
C LEU A 158 -13.80 -2.00 -0.53
N SER A 159 -13.01 -2.33 -1.53
CA SER A 159 -12.94 -1.60 -2.79
C SER A 159 -12.60 -2.54 -3.94
N SER A 160 -12.94 -2.13 -5.15
CA SER A 160 -12.39 -2.69 -6.38
C SER A 160 -11.96 -1.49 -7.21
N PRO A 161 -10.71 -1.00 -7.04
CA PRO A 161 -10.19 0.08 -7.85
C PRO A 161 -10.36 -0.27 -9.34
N LYS A 162 -10.59 0.77 -10.15
CA LYS A 162 -10.64 0.67 -11.61
C LYS A 162 -9.86 1.83 -12.19
N GLY A 163 -8.64 1.56 -12.66
CA GLY A 163 -7.93 2.46 -13.57
C GLY A 163 -8.65 2.56 -14.91
N GLU A 164 -8.46 3.65 -15.66
CA GLU A 164 -9.15 3.85 -16.96
C GLU A 164 -8.83 2.74 -17.98
N GLY A 165 -7.67 2.09 -17.86
CA GLY A 165 -7.24 0.97 -18.71
C GLY A 165 -7.21 -0.40 -18.00
N GLU A 166 -7.69 -0.50 -16.76
CA GLU A 166 -7.53 -1.71 -15.94
C GLU A 166 -8.36 -2.87 -16.50
N ARG A 167 -7.68 -3.97 -16.84
CA ARG A 167 -8.30 -5.18 -17.44
C ARG A 167 -8.52 -6.31 -16.44
N LEU A 168 -7.84 -6.25 -15.29
CA LEU A 168 -7.93 -7.23 -14.22
C LEU A 168 -8.74 -6.63 -13.07
N ASN A 169 -9.77 -7.33 -12.60
CA ASN A 169 -10.44 -6.89 -11.37
C ASN A 169 -9.47 -7.10 -10.20
N ASN A 170 -9.16 -6.04 -9.46
CA ASN A 170 -8.31 -6.11 -8.28
C ASN A 170 -9.10 -5.83 -6.99
N PRO A 171 -10.05 -6.69 -6.58
CA PRO A 171 -10.78 -6.49 -5.34
C PRO A 171 -9.83 -6.43 -4.15
N THR A 172 -10.08 -5.48 -3.25
CA THR A 172 -9.21 -5.16 -2.13
C THR A 172 -9.99 -5.19 -0.82
N VAL A 173 -9.42 -5.81 0.20
CA VAL A 173 -9.84 -5.64 1.60
C VAL A 173 -8.79 -4.82 2.32
N ALA A 174 -9.18 -3.66 2.84
CA ALA A 174 -8.31 -2.77 3.59
C ALA A 174 -8.67 -2.81 5.08
N PHE A 175 -7.66 -3.02 5.94
CA PHE A 175 -7.75 -2.95 7.39
C PHE A 175 -6.95 -1.75 7.88
N LYS A 176 -7.62 -0.76 8.46
CA LYS A 176 -6.99 0.46 8.97
C LYS A 176 -7.05 0.50 10.49
N TRP A 177 -5.91 0.77 11.14
CA TRP A 177 -5.78 0.81 12.58
C TRP A 177 -4.66 1.76 13.00
N GLN A 178 -4.93 2.65 13.97
CA GLN A 178 -3.96 3.57 14.57
C GLN A 178 -2.99 4.27 13.58
N GLY A 179 -3.51 4.70 12.43
CA GLY A 179 -2.74 5.45 11.44
C GLY A 179 -1.99 4.59 10.41
N VAL A 180 -1.97 3.28 10.54
CA VAL A 180 -1.45 2.34 9.51
C VAL A 180 -2.57 1.56 8.84
N CYS A 181 -2.28 0.97 7.70
CA CYS A 181 -3.24 0.16 6.96
C CYS A 181 -2.56 -1.02 6.26
N ILE A 182 -3.19 -2.19 6.35
CA ILE A 182 -2.88 -3.38 5.54
C ILE A 182 -3.95 -3.49 4.49
N LYS A 183 -3.57 -3.72 3.24
CA LYS A 183 -4.49 -4.11 2.19
C LYS A 183 -4.12 -5.48 1.64
N LEU A 184 -5.13 -6.27 1.35
CA LEU A 184 -5.00 -7.56 0.68
C LEU A 184 -5.64 -7.43 -0.70
N HIS A 185 -5.01 -8.00 -1.72
CA HIS A 185 -5.52 -8.02 -3.09
C HIS A 185 -4.99 -9.26 -3.86
N PRO A 186 -5.68 -9.74 -4.91
CA PRO A 186 -5.32 -11.01 -5.57
C PRO A 186 -4.17 -10.91 -6.58
N HIS A 187 -3.90 -9.74 -7.13
CA HIS A 187 -2.93 -9.53 -8.21
C HIS A 187 -1.82 -8.58 -7.79
N SER A 188 -0.58 -8.86 -8.18
CA SER A 188 0.53 -7.94 -7.90
C SER A 188 0.36 -6.64 -8.68
N LEU A 189 0.85 -5.52 -8.14
CA LEU A 189 0.80 -4.22 -8.81
C LEU A 189 1.52 -4.25 -10.16
N LYS A 190 2.59 -5.04 -10.28
CA LYS A 190 3.29 -5.28 -11.55
C LYS A 190 2.41 -6.00 -12.58
N ASP A 191 1.60 -6.97 -12.16
CA ASP A 191 0.66 -7.66 -13.06
C ASP A 191 -0.46 -6.71 -13.51
N ILE A 192 -0.97 -5.86 -12.60
CA ILE A 192 -1.95 -4.82 -12.93
C ILE A 192 -1.39 -3.86 -13.98
N VAL A 193 -0.22 -3.28 -13.73
CA VAL A 193 0.45 -2.36 -14.66
C VAL A 193 0.72 -3.03 -16.02
N ALA A 194 1.17 -4.28 -16.04
CA ALA A 194 1.39 -5.02 -17.28
C ALA A 194 0.07 -5.23 -18.06
N SER A 195 -1.04 -5.44 -17.37
CA SER A 195 -2.35 -5.63 -18.00
C SER A 195 -2.91 -4.37 -18.66
N GLU A 196 -2.53 -3.19 -18.17
CA GLU A 196 -2.93 -1.88 -18.70
C GLU A 196 -2.17 -1.51 -19.99
N GLN A 197 -0.96 -2.06 -20.17
CA GLN A 197 -0.08 -1.78 -21.32
C GLN A 197 -0.24 -2.78 -22.48
N ALA A 198 -0.95 -3.89 -22.26
CA ALA A 198 -1.30 -4.89 -23.28
C ALA A 198 -2.47 -4.42 -24.16
#